data_AF-A0A7V8J001-F1
#
_entry.id   AF-A0A7V8J001-F1
#
_cell.length_a   1.000
_cell.length_b   1.000
_cell.length_c   1.000
_cell.angle_alpha   90.00
_cell.angle_beta   90.00
_cell.angle_gamma   90.00
#
_symmetry.space_group_name_H-M   'P 1'
#
loop_
_entity.id
_entity.type
_entity.pdbx_description
1 polymer ?
#
loop_
_entity_poly.entity_id
_entity_poly.type
_entity_poly.pdbx_seq_one_letter_code
_entity_poly.pdbx_strand_id
1 'polypeptide(L)'
;MPPLRRLLLTGFEPFGDVRVNPSWECVKGLDGEILRGRVLVRAARLPVSYERGPARLREEIEAFRPDAVVMLGVAHKRAAISLERLASNRCDAAVKDNEGAARSGPIDPAGPQMRESSLPLERLRRALECAGVPVEWSDDAGGFLCNRVFWEARAVYKGPAGFIHLPPFEAVGEDALRRGVRAAAEAVAFEDVALAIAQFAPRPGDLAANIALIATLLDDASSRGARLVLLPELASSGIEIGSGEEAAPLALQPHDPRLAVLRERVERTGVALALGLVEAGRGAFFNSAFLFFPGREPLVYRKQRLFGHDFAWAQPGGGGGPWETPLGRVGVAICHDVVYSDIAAASRGCDLVLMPTNWIGDGGPEEYLAAFEAPVLVADRTGAEDGIEFAGRGGLYEGETPPVTCGEGVTLTSWKRVAI
;
A
#
# COMPACT_ATOMS: atom_id res chain seq x y z
N MET A 1 -7.41 -0.08 -15.94
CA MET A 1 -6.72 0.88 -15.05
C MET A 1 -7.69 1.61 -14.13
N PRO A 2 -7.64 1.38 -12.81
CA PRO A 2 -8.29 2.26 -11.83
C PRO A 2 -7.77 3.70 -11.97
N PRO A 3 -8.56 4.72 -11.59
CA PRO A 3 -8.11 6.10 -11.67
C PRO A 3 -6.88 6.32 -10.77
N LEU A 4 -5.87 7.02 -11.30
CA LEU A 4 -4.68 7.39 -10.54
C LEU A 4 -5.06 8.31 -9.38
N ARG A 5 -4.45 8.09 -8.21
CA ARG A 5 -4.46 9.09 -7.15
C ARG A 5 -3.60 10.28 -7.53
N ARG A 6 -3.84 11.43 -6.91
CA ARG A 6 -3.28 12.71 -7.32
C ARG A 6 -2.57 13.37 -6.16
N LEU A 7 -1.25 13.53 -6.29
CA LEU A 7 -0.42 14.20 -5.30
C LEU A 7 -0.01 15.57 -5.83
N LEU A 8 -0.39 16.64 -5.13
CA LEU A 8 0.09 17.99 -5.42
C LEU A 8 1.33 18.29 -4.57
N LEU A 9 2.45 18.56 -5.23
CA LEU A 9 3.65 19.09 -4.62
C LEU A 9 3.79 20.57 -4.98
N THR A 10 4.12 21.43 -4.02
CA THR A 10 4.37 22.84 -4.32
C THR A 10 5.75 23.28 -3.88
N GLY A 11 6.36 24.16 -4.66
CA GLY A 11 7.58 24.88 -4.29
C GLY A 11 7.44 26.36 -4.63
N PHE A 12 8.29 27.21 -4.06
CA PHE A 12 8.24 28.65 -4.31
C PHE A 12 9.21 29.09 -5.40
N GLU A 13 8.85 30.15 -6.11
CA GLU A 13 9.79 30.87 -6.96
C GLU A 13 10.95 31.51 -6.17
N PRO A 14 12.04 31.95 -6.85
CA PRO A 14 13.10 32.78 -6.26
C PRO A 14 12.55 34.06 -5.59
N PHE A 15 13.22 34.52 -4.52
CA PHE A 15 12.87 35.76 -3.81
C PHE A 15 14.06 36.37 -3.06
N GLY A 16 14.07 37.70 -2.90
CA GLY A 16 15.18 38.40 -2.25
C GLY A 16 16.52 38.03 -2.90
N ASP A 17 17.48 37.59 -2.08
CA ASP A 17 18.81 37.15 -2.54
C ASP A 17 18.85 35.70 -3.07
N VAL A 18 17.74 34.97 -2.92
CA VAL A 18 17.61 33.56 -3.33
C VAL A 18 17.39 33.48 -4.82
N ARG A 19 18.45 33.26 -5.60
CA ARG A 19 18.37 33.12 -7.06
C ARG A 19 17.85 31.77 -7.52
N VAL A 20 18.13 30.73 -6.73
CA VAL A 20 17.70 29.35 -6.95
C VAL A 20 16.99 28.90 -5.69
N ASN A 21 15.71 28.54 -5.80
CA ASN A 21 14.91 28.12 -4.65
C ASN A 21 14.86 26.58 -4.58
N PRO A 22 15.52 25.94 -3.59
CA PRO A 22 15.53 24.48 -3.46
C PRO A 22 14.15 23.84 -3.48
N SER A 23 13.14 24.51 -2.92
CA SER A 23 11.77 23.97 -2.88
C SER A 23 11.19 23.73 -4.28
N TRP A 24 11.31 24.69 -5.21
CA TRP A 24 10.87 24.51 -6.59
C TRP A 24 11.77 23.53 -7.35
N GLU A 25 13.08 23.67 -7.17
CA GLU A 25 14.05 22.85 -7.89
C GLU A 25 13.89 21.36 -7.59
N CYS A 26 13.61 20.99 -6.33
CA CYS A 26 13.40 19.60 -5.95
C CYS A 26 12.06 19.01 -6.45
N VAL A 27 10.99 19.81 -6.53
CA VAL A 27 9.67 19.29 -6.94
C VAL A 27 9.45 19.29 -8.45
N LYS A 28 10.03 20.23 -9.20
CA LYS A 28 9.72 20.41 -10.63
C LYS A 28 10.02 19.18 -11.49
N GLY A 29 11.02 18.39 -11.10
CA GLY A 29 11.39 17.16 -11.80
C GLY A 29 10.39 16.02 -11.63
N LEU A 30 9.51 16.12 -10.63
CA LEU A 30 8.47 15.12 -10.35
C LEU A 30 7.15 15.42 -11.09
N ASP A 31 7.03 16.57 -11.76
CA ASP A 31 5.79 16.94 -12.45
C ASP A 31 5.46 15.94 -13.56
N GLY A 32 4.24 15.40 -13.55
CA GLY A 32 3.78 14.42 -14.53
C GLY A 32 4.28 12.99 -14.29
N GLU A 33 5.13 12.74 -13.28
CA GLU A 33 5.51 11.38 -12.92
C GLU A 33 4.31 10.59 -12.38
N ILE A 34 4.27 9.30 -12.72
CA ILE A 34 3.33 8.34 -12.15
C ILE A 34 4.10 7.42 -11.21
N LEU A 35 4.07 7.72 -9.92
CA LEU A 35 4.74 6.92 -8.91
C LEU A 35 4.11 5.53 -8.85
N ARG A 36 4.94 4.50 -9.05
CA ARG A 36 4.56 3.07 -9.06
C ARG A 36 3.37 2.76 -9.97
N GLY A 37 3.11 3.56 -11.01
CA GLY A 37 1.94 3.38 -11.87
C GLY A 37 0.58 3.70 -11.20
N ARG A 38 0.56 4.27 -9.98
CA ARG A 38 -0.66 4.44 -9.17
C ARG A 38 -0.96 5.89 -8.76
N VAL A 39 0.05 6.74 -8.61
CA VAL A 39 -0.11 8.12 -8.16
C VAL A 39 0.50 9.10 -9.16
N LEU A 40 -0.34 9.93 -9.78
CA LEU A 40 0.06 11.03 -10.63
C LEU A 40 0.50 12.22 -9.77
N VAL A 41 1.70 12.72 -10.02
CA VAL A 41 2.25 13.90 -9.34
C VAL A 41 2.05 15.15 -10.19
N ARG A 42 1.58 16.21 -9.55
CA ARG A 42 1.56 17.58 -10.08
C ARG A 42 2.50 18.44 -9.26
N ALA A 43 3.47 19.09 -9.90
CA ALA A 43 4.29 20.10 -9.25
C ALA A 43 3.80 21.51 -9.63
N ALA A 44 3.52 22.34 -8.65
CA ALA A 44 3.11 23.72 -8.87
C ALA A 44 4.10 24.71 -8.26
N ARG A 45 4.49 25.71 -9.05
CA ARG A 45 5.31 26.82 -8.57
C ARG A 45 4.42 27.91 -8.00
N LEU A 46 4.56 28.20 -6.71
CA LEU A 46 3.86 29.27 -6.03
C LEU A 46 4.65 30.58 -6.14
N PRO A 47 3.99 31.71 -6.47
CA PRO A 47 4.63 33.01 -6.41
C PRO A 47 4.93 33.37 -4.96
N VAL A 48 6.04 34.09 -4.74
CA VAL A 48 6.36 34.66 -3.43
C VAL A 48 5.58 35.97 -3.30
N SER A 49 4.28 35.85 -3.06
CA SER A 49 3.31 36.95 -2.91
C SER A 49 2.24 36.58 -1.88
N TYR A 50 1.91 37.52 -0.97
CA TYR A 50 0.88 37.29 0.05
C TYR A 50 -0.52 37.08 -0.52
N GLU A 51 -0.78 37.60 -1.72
CA GLU A 51 -2.08 37.48 -2.37
C GLU A 51 -2.07 36.36 -3.41
N ARG A 52 -1.08 36.36 -4.31
CA ARG A 52 -1.04 35.39 -5.42
C ARG A 52 -0.57 34.00 -4.99
N GLY A 53 0.23 33.88 -3.93
CA GLY A 53 0.73 32.58 -3.45
C GLY A 53 -0.41 31.65 -3.02
N PRO A 54 -1.23 32.05 -2.04
CA PRO A 54 -2.37 31.26 -1.61
C PRO A 54 -3.47 31.14 -2.67
N ALA A 55 -3.66 32.17 -3.52
CA ALA A 55 -4.59 32.08 -4.65
C ALA A 55 -4.17 30.99 -5.65
N ARG A 56 -2.89 30.95 -6.03
CA ARG A 56 -2.35 29.92 -6.93
C ARG A 56 -2.49 28.52 -6.34
N LEU A 57 -2.24 28.35 -5.04
CA LEU A 57 -2.46 27.07 -4.37
C LEU A 57 -3.93 26.62 -4.49
N ARG A 58 -4.90 27.53 -4.26
CA ARG A 58 -6.33 27.21 -4.41
C ARG A 58 -6.67 26.82 -5.85
N GLU A 59 -6.17 27.56 -6.83
CA GLU A 59 -6.37 27.24 -8.26
C GLU A 59 -5.88 25.83 -8.59
N GLU A 60 -4.68 25.46 -8.12
CA GLU A 60 -4.12 24.12 -8.37
C GLU A 60 -4.93 23.03 -7.65
N ILE A 61 -5.37 23.28 -6.41
CA ILE A 61 -6.24 22.34 -5.69
C ILE A 61 -7.57 22.15 -6.42
N GLU A 62 -8.19 23.23 -6.91
CA GLU A 62 -9.46 23.18 -7.63
C GLU A 62 -9.33 22.49 -9.00
N ALA A 63 -8.30 22.85 -9.76
CA ALA A 63 -8.07 22.32 -11.10
C ALA A 63 -7.61 20.86 -11.08
N PHE A 64 -6.64 20.53 -10.22
CA PHE A 64 -6.05 19.18 -10.17
C PHE A 64 -6.86 18.22 -9.29
N ARG A 65 -7.62 18.73 -8.30
CA ARG A 65 -8.35 17.96 -7.29
C ARG A 65 -7.50 16.87 -6.63
N PRO A 66 -6.38 17.24 -5.98
CA PRO A 66 -5.47 16.27 -5.38
C PRO A 66 -6.12 15.48 -4.25
N ASP A 67 -5.66 14.25 -4.07
CA ASP A 67 -5.93 13.40 -2.90
C ASP A 67 -5.01 13.75 -1.72
N ALA A 68 -3.84 14.38 -1.96
CA ALA A 68 -2.99 14.99 -0.93
C ALA A 68 -2.17 16.19 -1.43
N VAL A 69 -1.81 17.11 -0.52
CA VAL A 69 -1.05 18.33 -0.82
C VAL A 69 0.19 18.45 0.08
N VAL A 70 1.38 18.45 -0.51
CA VAL A 70 2.63 18.69 0.22
C VAL A 70 3.22 20.01 -0.26
N MET A 71 3.37 20.94 0.67
CA MET A 71 3.94 22.26 0.38
C MET A 71 5.39 22.30 0.85
N LEU A 72 6.29 22.77 -0.01
CA LEU A 72 7.70 22.89 0.30
C LEU A 72 8.14 24.35 0.22
N GLY A 73 9.03 24.72 1.14
CA GLY A 73 9.67 26.04 1.18
C GLY A 73 11.13 25.92 1.59
N VAL A 74 11.94 26.93 1.28
CA VAL A 74 13.34 26.97 1.72
C VAL A 74 13.47 27.74 3.03
N ALA A 75 14.28 27.23 3.95
CA ALA A 75 14.65 27.89 5.19
C ALA A 75 16.18 27.99 5.31
N HIS A 76 16.75 29.15 4.95
CA HIS A 76 18.21 29.35 4.80
C HIS A 76 19.06 29.08 6.04
N LYS A 77 18.46 29.13 7.23
CA LYS A 77 19.19 28.93 8.49
C LYS A 77 19.23 27.47 8.93
N ARG A 78 18.51 26.58 8.25
CA ARG A 78 18.37 25.18 8.64
C ARG A 78 19.43 24.32 7.96
N ALA A 79 19.84 23.25 8.63
CA ALA A 79 20.83 22.28 8.14
C ALA A 79 20.22 20.88 7.91
N ALA A 80 18.90 20.75 8.11
CA ALA A 80 18.13 19.53 7.96
C ALA A 80 16.79 19.85 7.30
N ILE A 81 16.13 18.83 6.73
CA ILE A 81 14.73 18.93 6.32
C ILE A 81 13.87 18.99 7.58
N SER A 82 13.02 20.00 7.70
CA SER A 82 12.13 20.12 8.85
C SER A 82 10.71 19.74 8.48
N LEU A 83 10.15 18.86 9.29
CA LEU A 83 8.75 18.47 9.20
C LEU A 83 7.93 19.42 10.07
N GLU A 84 7.15 20.29 9.44
CA GLU A 84 6.31 21.27 10.13
C GLU A 84 5.06 20.59 10.70
N ARG A 85 4.91 20.67 12.01
CA ARG A 85 3.74 20.18 12.74
C ARG A 85 2.63 21.21 12.79
N LEU A 86 2.96 22.50 12.84
CA LEU A 86 2.02 23.58 13.10
C LEU A 86 2.17 24.76 12.14
N ALA A 87 1.04 25.31 11.71
CA ALA A 87 0.92 26.62 11.09
C ALA A 87 0.29 27.61 12.08
N SER A 88 0.89 28.78 12.25
CA SER A 88 0.37 29.84 13.13
C SER A 88 -0.54 30.81 12.37
N ASN A 89 -1.59 31.31 13.00
CA ASN A 89 -2.45 32.37 12.46
C ASN A 89 -1.77 33.73 12.55
N ARG A 90 -0.70 33.88 11.76
CA ARG A 90 0.28 34.94 11.94
C ARG A 90 1.01 35.21 10.63
N CYS A 91 1.21 36.49 10.34
CA CYS A 91 1.89 36.95 9.15
C CYS A 91 2.68 38.21 9.50
N ASP A 92 3.86 38.04 10.10
CA ASP A 92 4.65 39.08 10.76
C ASP A 92 6.14 39.06 10.36
N ALA A 93 6.43 38.52 9.18
CA ALA A 93 7.75 38.64 8.58
C ALA A 93 8.03 40.07 8.08
N ALA A 94 9.16 40.63 8.53
CA ALA A 94 9.68 41.92 8.05
C ALA A 94 10.16 41.86 6.58
N VAL A 95 10.39 40.66 6.06
CA VAL A 95 10.81 40.43 4.67
C VAL A 95 9.63 40.76 3.74
N LYS A 96 9.90 41.58 2.71
CA LYS A 96 8.93 41.89 1.67
C LYS A 96 8.80 40.72 0.70
N ASP A 97 7.59 40.50 0.20
CA ASP A 97 7.35 39.58 -0.91
C ASP A 97 7.85 40.17 -2.25
N ASN A 98 7.72 39.42 -3.35
CA ASN A 98 8.18 39.85 -4.67
C ASN A 98 7.37 41.03 -5.25
N GLU A 99 6.27 41.43 -4.58
CA GLU A 99 5.47 42.62 -4.92
C GLU A 99 5.79 43.81 -4.02
N GLY A 100 6.79 43.66 -3.12
CA GLY A 100 7.21 44.70 -2.21
C GLY A 100 6.30 44.87 -0.98
N ALA A 101 5.35 43.96 -0.77
CA ALA A 101 4.43 43.99 0.36
C ALA A 101 5.05 43.32 1.59
N ALA A 102 4.85 43.92 2.75
CA ALA A 102 5.08 43.30 4.05
C ALA A 102 3.75 43.25 4.81
N ARG A 103 3.56 42.25 5.66
CA ARG A 103 2.35 42.07 6.46
C ARG A 103 2.74 41.95 7.93
N SER A 104 1.84 42.40 8.80
CA SER A 104 1.92 42.22 10.25
C SER A 104 0.52 41.93 10.78
N GLY A 105 0.39 40.99 11.71
CA GLY A 105 -0.87 40.62 12.35
C GLY A 105 -1.39 39.23 11.94
N PRO A 106 -2.64 38.90 12.33
CA PRO A 106 -3.22 37.59 12.06
C PRO A 106 -3.52 37.38 10.58
N ILE A 107 -3.50 36.12 10.16
CA ILE A 107 -3.89 35.70 8.81
C ILE A 107 -5.40 35.89 8.62
N ASP A 108 -6.17 35.46 9.61
CA ASP A 108 -7.62 35.62 9.73
C ASP A 108 -7.97 35.93 11.19
N PRO A 109 -8.43 37.14 11.53
CA PRO A 109 -8.78 37.51 12.90
C PRO A 109 -9.82 36.60 13.58
N ALA A 110 -10.68 35.93 12.81
CA ALA A 110 -11.69 35.00 13.32
C ALA A 110 -11.23 33.53 13.31
N GLY A 111 -10.06 33.26 12.71
CA GLY A 111 -9.51 31.92 12.57
C GLY A 111 -8.86 31.37 13.85
N PRO A 112 -8.72 30.04 13.97
CA PRO A 112 -8.01 29.43 15.10
C PRO A 112 -6.55 29.89 15.14
N GLN A 113 -5.97 29.95 16.34
CA GLN A 113 -4.59 30.40 16.53
C GLN A 113 -3.58 29.51 15.79
N MET A 114 -3.81 28.20 15.76
CA MET A 114 -2.92 27.22 15.15
C MET A 114 -3.71 26.25 14.27
N ARG A 115 -3.06 25.70 13.26
CA ARG A 115 -3.56 24.58 12.46
C ARG A 115 -2.49 23.51 12.34
N GLU A 116 -2.88 22.26 12.54
CA GLU A 116 -1.96 21.13 12.50
C GLU A 116 -1.77 20.59 11.08
N SER A 117 -0.57 20.07 10.83
CA SER A 117 -0.30 19.20 9.68
C SER A 117 -1.16 17.95 9.78
N SER A 118 -1.64 17.48 8.63
CA SER A 118 -2.37 16.20 8.51
C SER A 118 -1.59 15.18 7.68
N LEU A 119 -0.32 15.46 7.39
CA LEU A 119 0.57 14.50 6.75
C LEU A 119 1.00 13.40 7.72
N PRO A 120 1.36 12.20 7.24
CA PRO A 120 1.87 11.11 8.07
C PRO A 120 3.31 11.39 8.52
N LEU A 121 3.48 12.31 9.47
CA LEU A 121 4.76 12.88 9.86
C LEU A 121 5.83 11.86 10.31
N GLU A 122 5.45 10.84 11.09
CA GLU A 122 6.40 9.78 11.48
C GLU A 122 6.85 8.93 10.29
N ARG A 123 5.96 8.68 9.33
CA ARG A 123 6.30 7.93 8.10
C ARG A 123 7.24 8.75 7.22
N LEU A 124 6.95 10.05 7.09
CA LEU A 124 7.82 11.01 6.41
C LEU A 124 9.23 11.01 7.03
N ARG A 125 9.33 11.13 8.36
CA ARG A 125 10.61 11.11 9.06
C ARG A 125 11.42 9.84 8.75
N ARG A 126 10.80 8.67 8.92
CA ARG A 126 11.45 7.37 8.64
C ARG A 126 11.93 7.29 7.19
N ALA A 127 11.10 7.71 6.23
CA ALA A 127 11.45 7.66 4.81
C ALA A 127 12.64 8.57 4.48
N LEU A 128 12.68 9.78 5.05
CA LEU A 128 13.78 10.72 4.88
C LEU A 128 15.09 10.21 5.54
N GLU A 129 15.00 9.63 6.74
CA GLU A 129 16.13 8.99 7.42
C GLU A 129 16.69 7.81 6.61
N CYS A 130 15.82 6.94 6.09
CA CYS A 130 16.22 5.85 5.19
C CYS A 130 16.86 6.35 3.89
N ALA A 131 16.48 7.55 3.40
CA ALA A 131 17.10 8.20 2.26
C ALA A 131 18.45 8.86 2.59
N GLY A 132 18.90 8.80 3.86
CA GLY A 132 20.16 9.37 4.33
C GLY A 132 20.14 10.89 4.43
N VAL A 133 18.96 11.50 4.58
CA VAL A 133 18.79 12.96 4.67
C VAL A 133 18.55 13.36 6.13
N PRO A 134 19.27 14.37 6.67
CA PRO A 134 19.01 14.87 8.02
C PRO A 134 17.58 15.42 8.16
N VAL A 135 16.90 15.07 9.26
CA VAL A 135 15.51 15.47 9.53
C VAL A 135 15.38 16.06 10.93
N GLU A 136 14.52 17.07 11.08
CA GLU A 136 14.15 17.64 12.37
C GLU A 136 12.64 17.92 12.47
N TRP A 137 12.15 18.02 13.70
CA TRP A 137 10.78 18.46 14.00
C TRP A 137 10.72 19.98 14.11
N SER A 138 9.67 20.59 13.56
CA SER A 138 9.42 22.02 13.72
C SER A 138 7.96 22.30 14.07
N ASP A 139 7.74 23.20 15.04
CA ASP A 139 6.44 23.73 15.43
C ASP A 139 6.21 25.17 14.92
N ASP A 140 7.14 25.68 14.11
CA ASP A 140 7.07 27.04 13.58
C ASP A 140 7.47 27.08 12.10
N ALA A 141 6.45 27.16 11.23
CA ALA A 141 6.62 27.35 9.79
C ALA A 141 7.03 28.80 9.41
N GLY A 142 7.30 29.66 10.39
CA GLY A 142 7.75 31.04 10.22
C GLY A 142 6.61 32.07 10.20
N GLY A 143 6.96 33.34 10.00
CA GLY A 143 5.98 34.45 9.85
C GLY A 143 5.73 34.90 8.41
N PHE A 144 6.35 34.24 7.43
CA PHE A 144 6.31 34.62 6.01
C PHE A 144 5.32 33.75 5.22
N LEU A 145 5.53 33.63 3.91
CA LEU A 145 4.62 32.95 3.00
C LEU A 145 4.49 31.44 3.22
N CYS A 146 5.54 30.76 3.69
CA CYS A 146 5.49 29.33 4.02
C CYS A 146 4.35 29.05 5.01
N ASN A 147 4.33 29.80 6.12
CA ASN A 147 3.28 29.70 7.14
C ASN A 147 1.91 30.15 6.63
N ARG A 148 1.84 31.25 5.86
CA ARG A 148 0.57 31.73 5.27
C ARG A 148 -0.09 30.66 4.40
N VAL A 149 0.66 30.09 3.47
CA VAL A 149 0.18 29.06 2.53
C VAL A 149 -0.19 27.79 3.29
N PHE A 150 0.61 27.37 4.27
CA PHE A 150 0.29 26.20 5.09
C PHE A 150 -1.01 26.40 5.89
N TRP A 151 -1.16 27.53 6.57
CA TRP A 151 -2.34 27.83 7.36
C TRP A 151 -3.60 27.88 6.50
N GLU A 152 -3.54 28.56 5.35
CA GLU A 152 -4.68 28.63 4.43
C GLU A 152 -5.03 27.28 3.80
N ALA A 153 -4.03 26.48 3.41
CA ALA A 153 -4.25 25.13 2.90
C ALA A 153 -5.05 24.28 3.90
N ARG A 154 -4.67 24.32 5.18
CA ARG A 154 -5.40 23.61 6.26
C ARG A 154 -6.75 24.22 6.59
N ALA A 155 -7.04 25.44 6.17
CA ALA A 155 -8.37 26.03 6.30
C ALA A 155 -9.33 25.53 5.20
N VAL A 156 -8.87 25.45 3.96
CA VAL A 156 -9.73 25.19 2.78
C VAL A 156 -9.71 23.73 2.31
N TYR A 157 -8.60 23.01 2.49
CA TYR A 157 -8.45 21.65 1.99
C TYR A 157 -8.69 20.62 3.10
N LYS A 158 -9.56 19.65 2.83
CA LYS A 158 -9.98 18.63 3.81
C LYS A 158 -9.14 17.37 3.79
N GLY A 159 -8.41 17.10 2.70
CA GLY A 159 -7.50 15.96 2.62
C GLY A 159 -6.19 16.18 3.39
N PRO A 160 -5.27 15.18 3.34
CA PRO A 160 -3.92 15.29 3.89
C PRO A 160 -3.15 16.46 3.29
N ALA A 161 -2.76 17.39 4.15
CA ALA A 161 -1.92 18.51 3.79
C ALA A 161 -0.97 18.91 4.91
N GLY A 162 0.22 19.39 4.52
CA GLY A 162 1.27 19.81 5.44
C GLY A 162 2.44 20.47 4.72
N PHE A 163 3.38 20.97 5.51
CA PHE A 163 4.51 21.75 5.01
C PHE A 163 5.84 21.10 5.38
N ILE A 164 6.81 21.13 4.45
CA ILE A 164 8.17 20.65 4.64
C ILE A 164 9.13 21.79 4.29
N HIS A 165 9.96 22.18 5.25
CA HIS A 165 11.03 23.13 4.96
C HIS A 165 12.29 22.38 4.53
N LEU A 166 12.86 22.82 3.41
CA LEU A 166 14.14 22.36 2.92
C LEU A 166 15.24 23.33 3.39
N PRO A 167 16.41 22.80 3.79
CA PRO A 167 17.59 23.63 3.96
C PRO A 167 18.10 24.10 2.59
N PRO A 168 19.02 25.07 2.53
CA PRO A 168 19.67 25.45 1.28
C PRO A 168 20.53 24.28 0.73
N PHE A 169 20.80 24.27 -0.58
CA PHE A 169 21.57 23.19 -1.21
C PHE A 169 22.98 23.07 -0.63
N GLU A 170 23.57 24.18 -0.21
CA GLU A 170 24.90 24.25 0.38
C GLU A 170 24.99 23.51 1.72
N ALA A 171 23.86 23.31 2.41
CA ALA A 171 23.85 22.67 3.73
C ALA A 171 23.79 21.14 3.66
N VAL A 172 23.09 20.58 2.67
CA VAL A 172 22.81 19.12 2.59
C VAL A 172 23.20 18.50 1.24
N GLY A 173 23.35 19.30 0.20
CA GLY A 173 23.60 18.87 -1.18
C GLY A 173 22.31 18.70 -1.97
N GLU A 174 22.34 19.10 -3.24
CA GLU A 174 21.19 19.08 -4.14
C GLU A 174 20.63 17.66 -4.35
N ASP A 175 21.49 16.69 -4.66
CA ASP A 175 21.05 15.31 -4.89
C ASP A 175 20.40 14.69 -3.64
N ALA A 176 20.93 14.99 -2.46
CA ALA A 176 20.36 14.52 -1.21
C ALA A 176 18.96 15.11 -0.96
N LEU A 177 18.77 16.41 -1.20
CA LEU A 177 17.44 17.03 -1.09
C LEU A 177 16.46 16.51 -2.15
N ARG A 178 16.90 16.30 -3.39
CA ARG A 178 16.06 15.69 -4.44
C ARG A 178 15.60 14.28 -4.05
N ARG A 179 16.52 13.45 -3.54
CA ARG A 179 16.17 12.11 -2.99
C ARG A 179 15.21 12.21 -1.80
N GLY A 180 15.45 13.15 -0.88
CA GLY A 180 14.59 13.38 0.28
C GLY A 180 13.17 13.79 -0.12
N VAL A 181 13.01 14.71 -1.07
CA VAL A 181 11.70 15.15 -1.56
C VAL A 181 10.96 14.01 -2.27
N ARG A 182 11.63 13.18 -3.07
CA ARG A 182 11.03 11.96 -3.63
C ARG A 182 10.58 11.01 -2.53
N ALA A 183 11.44 10.72 -1.55
CA ALA A 183 11.10 9.85 -0.43
C ALA A 183 9.91 10.38 0.38
N ALA A 184 9.83 11.70 0.58
CA ALA A 184 8.70 12.34 1.24
C ALA A 184 7.41 12.21 0.43
N ALA A 185 7.47 12.43 -0.89
CA ALA A 185 6.33 12.27 -1.79
C ALA A 185 5.81 10.82 -1.76
N GLU A 186 6.71 9.83 -1.82
CA GLU A 186 6.36 8.41 -1.71
C GLU A 186 5.78 8.06 -0.33
N ALA A 187 6.31 8.62 0.76
CA ALA A 187 5.79 8.38 2.10
C ALA A 187 4.41 9.00 2.35
N VAL A 188 4.06 10.08 1.63
CA VAL A 188 2.68 10.60 1.64
C VAL A 188 1.78 9.72 0.79
N ALA A 189 2.22 9.38 -0.42
CA ALA A 189 1.42 8.63 -1.39
C ALA A 189 1.16 7.17 -0.99
N PHE A 190 2.11 6.55 -0.28
CA PHE A 190 2.09 5.12 0.01
C PHE A 190 2.33 4.82 1.49
N GLU A 191 1.93 3.62 1.88
CA GLU A 191 2.29 3.01 3.15
C GLU A 191 2.79 1.59 2.98
N ASP A 192 3.68 1.19 3.88
CA ASP A 192 4.16 -0.18 3.97
C ASP A 192 3.16 -1.04 4.72
N VAL A 193 2.63 -2.04 4.04
CA VAL A 193 1.76 -3.07 4.62
C VAL A 193 2.55 -4.38 4.65
N ALA A 194 2.83 -4.89 5.85
CA ALA A 194 3.46 -6.19 6.01
C ALA A 194 2.46 -7.30 5.64
N LEU A 195 2.81 -8.12 4.67
CA LEU A 195 2.06 -9.30 4.23
C LEU A 195 2.89 -10.55 4.54
N ALA A 196 2.23 -11.61 4.98
CA ALA A 196 2.85 -12.89 5.25
C ALA A 196 2.49 -13.92 4.17
N ILE A 197 3.50 -14.61 3.69
CA ILE A 197 3.41 -15.77 2.80
C ILE A 197 3.80 -16.98 3.65
N ALA A 198 2.87 -17.90 3.86
CA ALA A 198 3.07 -19.05 4.73
C ALA A 198 3.20 -20.31 3.86
N GLN A 199 4.42 -20.69 3.50
CA GLN A 199 4.67 -21.88 2.69
C GLN A 199 4.95 -23.09 3.57
N PHE A 200 4.31 -24.21 3.29
CA PHE A 200 4.55 -25.48 3.97
C PHE A 200 4.09 -26.63 3.09
N ALA A 201 4.38 -27.86 3.50
CA ALA A 201 3.80 -29.06 2.91
C ALA A 201 2.56 -29.47 3.72
N PRO A 202 1.33 -29.31 3.20
CA PRO A 202 0.14 -29.88 3.81
C PRO A 202 0.28 -31.39 4.00
N ARG A 203 -0.25 -31.90 5.12
CA ARG A 203 -0.38 -33.34 5.35
C ARG A 203 -1.61 -33.85 4.59
N PRO A 204 -1.45 -34.77 3.62
CA PRO A 204 -2.57 -35.24 2.81
C PRO A 204 -3.68 -35.85 3.67
N GLY A 205 -4.91 -35.36 3.49
CA GLY A 205 -6.11 -35.84 4.19
C GLY A 205 -6.20 -35.52 5.69
N ASP A 206 -5.13 -35.06 6.34
CA ASP A 206 -5.14 -34.76 7.79
C ASP A 206 -5.55 -33.30 8.06
N LEU A 207 -6.86 -33.06 7.90
CA LEU A 207 -7.47 -31.76 8.11
C LEU A 207 -7.13 -31.17 9.50
N ALA A 208 -7.18 -31.99 10.55
CA ALA A 208 -6.97 -31.51 11.91
C ALA A 208 -5.53 -31.02 12.12
N ALA A 209 -4.53 -31.78 11.64
CA ALA A 209 -3.14 -31.38 11.75
C ALA A 209 -2.84 -30.13 10.91
N ASN A 210 -3.40 -30.02 9.70
CA ASN A 210 -3.20 -28.86 8.85
C ASN A 210 -3.79 -27.59 9.48
N ILE A 211 -5.01 -27.66 10.03
CA ILE A 211 -5.63 -26.51 10.74
C ILE A 211 -4.80 -26.10 11.97
N ALA A 212 -4.24 -27.06 12.73
CA ALA A 212 -3.38 -26.78 13.87
C ALA A 212 -2.06 -26.09 13.46
N LEU A 213 -1.46 -26.53 12.35
CA LEU A 213 -0.27 -25.87 11.79
C LEU A 213 -0.59 -24.46 11.30
N ILE A 214 -1.68 -24.27 10.55
CA ILE A 214 -2.13 -22.97 10.06
C ILE A 214 -2.36 -22.00 11.22
N ALA A 215 -2.97 -22.46 12.31
CA ALA A 215 -3.15 -21.69 13.53
C ALA A 215 -1.82 -21.19 14.12
N THR A 216 -0.76 -22.01 14.03
CA THR A 216 0.58 -21.68 14.51
C THR A 216 1.28 -20.67 13.59
N LEU A 217 1.16 -20.84 12.27
CA LEU A 217 1.71 -19.91 11.27
C LEU A 217 1.04 -18.53 11.35
N LEU A 218 -0.27 -18.50 11.61
CA LEU A 218 -1.01 -17.25 11.83
C LEU A 218 -0.51 -16.49 13.07
N ASP A 219 -0.22 -17.21 14.17
CA ASP A 219 0.38 -16.60 15.36
C ASP A 219 1.79 -16.05 15.09
N ASP A 220 2.64 -16.80 14.38
CA ASP A 220 3.98 -16.34 14.02
C ASP A 220 3.91 -15.05 13.20
N ALA A 221 3.11 -15.06 12.13
CA ALA A 221 2.90 -13.89 11.28
C ALA A 221 2.36 -12.69 12.06
N SER A 222 1.40 -12.91 12.97
CA SER A 222 0.87 -11.88 13.84
C SER A 222 1.94 -11.29 14.76
N SER A 223 2.77 -12.14 15.39
CA SER A 223 3.85 -11.69 16.27
C SER A 223 4.89 -10.82 15.56
N ARG A 224 5.00 -10.97 14.24
CA ARG A 224 5.90 -10.22 13.37
C ARG A 224 5.24 -9.02 12.67
N GLY A 225 3.97 -8.72 13.00
CA GLY A 225 3.26 -7.53 12.55
C GLY A 225 2.61 -7.63 11.17
N ALA A 226 2.41 -8.85 10.64
CA ALA A 226 1.68 -9.04 9.39
C ALA A 226 0.23 -8.53 9.50
N ARG A 227 -0.31 -8.03 8.40
CA ARG A 227 -1.73 -7.61 8.29
C ARG A 227 -2.61 -8.64 7.58
N LEU A 228 -1.98 -9.56 6.85
CA LEU A 228 -2.60 -10.67 6.13
C LEU A 228 -1.64 -11.85 6.11
N VAL A 229 -2.16 -13.07 6.27
CA VAL A 229 -1.46 -14.32 5.95
C VAL A 229 -2.12 -14.96 4.73
N LEU A 230 -1.34 -15.21 3.68
CA LEU A 230 -1.74 -16.00 2.53
C LEU A 230 -1.16 -17.41 2.63
N LEU A 231 -2.03 -18.41 2.45
CA LEU A 231 -1.69 -19.82 2.47
C LEU A 231 -1.78 -20.43 1.06
N PRO A 232 -1.15 -21.61 0.83
CA PRO A 232 -1.20 -22.32 -0.43
C PRO A 232 -2.61 -22.79 -0.81
N GLU A 233 -2.74 -23.21 -2.07
CA GLU A 233 -3.95 -23.88 -2.55
C GLU A 233 -4.17 -25.20 -1.78
N LEU A 234 -5.42 -25.48 -1.39
CA LEU A 234 -5.77 -26.70 -0.63
C LEU A 234 -4.91 -26.92 0.63
N ALA A 235 -4.43 -25.85 1.25
CA ALA A 235 -3.61 -25.87 2.47
C ALA A 235 -4.24 -26.65 3.63
N SER A 236 -5.57 -26.79 3.67
CA SER A 236 -6.26 -27.57 4.69
C SER A 236 -6.21 -29.08 4.48
N SER A 237 -5.92 -29.57 3.27
CA SER A 237 -6.14 -30.97 2.89
C SER A 237 -4.98 -31.63 2.14
N GLY A 238 -4.15 -30.88 1.42
CA GLY A 238 -3.35 -31.46 0.33
C GLY A 238 -4.18 -31.65 -0.95
N ILE A 239 -3.53 -32.17 -1.98
CA ILE A 239 -4.06 -32.37 -3.34
C ILE A 239 -4.49 -33.81 -3.64
N GLU A 240 -4.10 -34.79 -2.83
CA GLU A 240 -4.42 -36.22 -2.99
C GLU A 240 -5.89 -36.48 -2.63
N ILE A 241 -6.78 -36.08 -3.55
CA ILE A 241 -8.23 -36.25 -3.46
C ILE A 241 -8.69 -36.82 -4.79
N GLY A 242 -9.02 -38.11 -4.81
CA GLY A 242 -9.37 -38.86 -6.03
C GLY A 242 -10.86 -38.95 -6.30
N SER A 243 -11.72 -38.51 -5.38
CA SER A 243 -13.17 -38.62 -5.53
C SER A 243 -13.96 -37.66 -4.64
N GLY A 244 -15.26 -37.50 -4.93
CA GLY A 244 -16.16 -36.78 -4.04
C GLY A 244 -16.33 -37.44 -2.67
N GLU A 245 -16.16 -38.76 -2.55
CA GLU A 245 -16.22 -39.48 -1.27
C GLU A 245 -15.02 -39.12 -0.38
N GLU A 246 -13.83 -38.99 -0.97
CA GLU A 246 -12.61 -38.53 -0.29
C GLU A 246 -12.65 -37.02 0.02
N ALA A 247 -13.27 -36.21 -0.83
CA ALA A 247 -13.43 -34.77 -0.61
C ALA A 247 -14.41 -34.47 0.55
N ALA A 248 -15.47 -35.28 0.72
CA ALA A 248 -16.54 -35.04 1.69
C ALA A 248 -16.07 -34.82 3.14
N PRO A 249 -15.19 -35.65 3.74
CA PRO A 249 -14.70 -35.42 5.10
C PRO A 249 -13.80 -34.18 5.23
N LEU A 250 -13.19 -33.73 4.13
CA LEU A 250 -12.28 -32.58 4.07
C LEU A 250 -13.02 -31.27 3.80
N ALA A 251 -14.23 -31.35 3.26
CA ALA A 251 -14.98 -30.20 2.81
C ALA A 251 -15.49 -29.32 3.96
N LEU A 252 -15.33 -28.00 3.82
CA LEU A 252 -15.62 -26.99 4.83
C LEU A 252 -16.59 -25.94 4.29
N GLN A 253 -17.35 -25.33 5.20
CA GLN A 253 -18.11 -24.10 4.94
C GLN A 253 -17.47 -22.92 5.68
N PRO A 254 -17.71 -21.67 5.27
CA PRO A 254 -17.07 -20.50 5.91
C PRO A 254 -17.24 -20.43 7.44
N HIS A 255 -18.41 -20.84 7.92
CA HIS A 255 -18.79 -20.87 9.34
C HIS A 255 -18.65 -22.27 9.98
N ASP A 256 -17.94 -23.20 9.34
CA ASP A 256 -17.72 -24.55 9.87
C ASP A 256 -17.06 -24.50 11.26
N PRO A 257 -17.53 -25.27 12.26
CA PRO A 257 -16.94 -25.32 13.59
C PRO A 257 -15.46 -25.69 13.60
N ARG A 258 -14.98 -26.50 12.64
CA ARG A 258 -13.56 -26.90 12.54
C ARG A 258 -12.64 -25.73 12.22
N LEU A 259 -13.18 -24.67 11.63
CA LEU A 259 -12.48 -23.42 11.36
C LEU A 259 -12.60 -22.38 12.49
N ALA A 260 -13.30 -22.68 13.58
CA ALA A 260 -13.53 -21.73 14.67
C ALA A 260 -12.22 -21.21 15.27
N VAL A 261 -11.25 -22.10 15.49
CA VAL A 261 -9.92 -21.74 16.01
C VAL A 261 -9.20 -20.71 15.13
N LEU A 262 -9.39 -20.76 13.81
CA LEU A 262 -8.76 -19.81 12.88
C LEU A 262 -9.50 -18.48 12.89
N ARG A 263 -10.85 -18.50 12.87
CA ARG A 263 -11.66 -17.28 12.98
C ARG A 263 -11.41 -16.53 14.29
N GLU A 264 -11.36 -17.23 15.42
CA GLU A 264 -11.05 -16.65 16.73
C GLU A 264 -9.67 -15.99 16.75
N ARG A 265 -8.66 -16.59 16.09
CA ARG A 265 -7.33 -16.00 15.94
C ARG A 265 -7.34 -14.75 15.07
N VAL A 266 -8.06 -14.76 13.95
CA VAL A 266 -8.23 -13.57 13.09
C VAL A 266 -8.84 -12.42 13.90
N GLU A 267 -9.91 -12.66 14.66
CA GLU A 267 -10.53 -11.63 15.51
C GLU A 267 -9.59 -11.14 16.62
N ARG A 268 -8.93 -12.07 17.33
CA ARG A 268 -8.04 -11.74 18.44
C ARG A 268 -6.80 -10.96 18.00
N THR A 269 -6.21 -11.33 16.86
CA THR A 269 -4.95 -10.76 16.40
C THR A 269 -5.13 -9.54 15.49
N GLY A 270 -6.30 -9.40 14.87
CA GLY A 270 -6.54 -8.40 13.82
C GLY A 270 -5.85 -8.72 12.48
N VAL A 271 -5.24 -9.90 12.33
CA VAL A 271 -4.55 -10.33 11.11
C VAL A 271 -5.51 -11.10 10.23
N ALA A 272 -5.68 -10.66 8.98
CA ALA A 272 -6.54 -11.36 8.02
C ALA A 272 -5.91 -12.69 7.56
N LEU A 273 -6.73 -13.64 7.12
CA LEU A 273 -6.29 -14.96 6.67
C LEU A 273 -6.93 -15.29 5.31
N ALA A 274 -6.13 -15.68 4.33
CA ALA A 274 -6.58 -16.27 3.08
C ALA A 274 -6.19 -17.76 3.05
N LEU A 275 -7.20 -18.64 3.09
CA LEU A 275 -7.05 -20.08 3.26
C LEU A 275 -7.57 -20.84 2.04
N GLY A 276 -6.70 -21.56 1.34
CA GLY A 276 -7.08 -22.54 0.31
C GLY A 276 -7.61 -23.85 0.94
N LEU A 277 -8.76 -24.32 0.46
CA LEU A 277 -9.45 -25.50 1.02
C LEU A 277 -10.45 -26.15 0.05
N VAL A 278 -10.95 -27.31 0.44
CA VAL A 278 -12.12 -27.95 -0.16
C VAL A 278 -13.38 -27.31 0.43
N GLU A 279 -14.19 -26.65 -0.39
CA GLU A 279 -15.47 -26.07 0.03
C GLU A 279 -16.64 -27.05 -0.18
N ALA A 280 -17.52 -27.17 0.82
CA ALA A 280 -18.82 -27.83 0.70
C ALA A 280 -19.90 -26.86 0.18
N GLY A 281 -20.31 -27.04 -1.08
CA GLY A 281 -21.44 -26.33 -1.69
C GLY A 281 -22.75 -27.14 -1.68
N ARG A 282 -23.77 -26.63 -2.38
CA ARG A 282 -25.05 -27.33 -2.52
C ARG A 282 -24.93 -28.51 -3.49
N GLY A 283 -24.64 -29.69 -2.95
CA GLY A 283 -24.54 -30.94 -3.72
C GLY A 283 -23.28 -31.04 -4.60
N ALA A 284 -22.27 -30.22 -4.32
CA ALA A 284 -21.01 -30.16 -5.06
C ALA A 284 -19.88 -29.69 -4.13
N PHE A 285 -18.64 -29.99 -4.52
CA PHE A 285 -17.44 -29.48 -3.87
C PHE A 285 -16.70 -28.50 -4.79
N PHE A 286 -15.95 -27.58 -4.19
CA PHE A 286 -15.19 -26.58 -4.92
C PHE A 286 -13.78 -26.42 -4.34
N ASN A 287 -12.76 -26.36 -5.18
CA ASN A 287 -11.45 -25.86 -4.78
C ASN A 287 -11.55 -24.34 -4.58
N SER A 288 -11.38 -23.89 -3.34
CA SER A 288 -11.78 -22.54 -2.92
C SER A 288 -10.76 -21.86 -2.02
N ALA A 289 -10.82 -20.54 -2.00
CA ALA A 289 -10.10 -19.71 -1.04
C ALA A 289 -11.12 -18.93 -0.19
N PHE A 290 -11.07 -19.13 1.13
CA PHE A 290 -11.83 -18.33 2.08
C PHE A 290 -10.95 -17.21 2.63
N LEU A 291 -11.45 -15.99 2.60
CA LEU A 291 -10.78 -14.80 3.14
C LEU A 291 -11.51 -14.36 4.41
N PHE A 292 -10.83 -14.47 5.54
CA PHE A 292 -11.30 -14.02 6.83
C PHE A 292 -10.67 -12.66 7.15
N PHE A 293 -11.51 -11.65 7.34
CA PHE A 293 -11.10 -10.33 7.83
C PHE A 293 -11.76 -10.08 9.20
N PRO A 294 -11.05 -9.45 10.16
CA PRO A 294 -11.62 -9.17 11.48
C PRO A 294 -12.91 -8.35 11.38
N GLY A 295 -13.96 -8.80 12.07
CA GLY A 295 -15.27 -8.15 12.13
C GLY A 295 -16.04 -8.16 10.81
N ARG A 296 -15.73 -9.05 9.85
CA ARG A 296 -16.41 -9.14 8.54
C ARG A 296 -16.85 -10.57 8.23
N GLU A 297 -17.90 -10.67 7.40
CA GLU A 297 -18.28 -11.95 6.81
C GLU A 297 -17.16 -12.50 5.91
N PRO A 298 -16.89 -13.82 5.93
CA PRO A 298 -15.89 -14.41 5.06
C PRO A 298 -16.22 -14.20 3.59
N LEU A 299 -15.21 -13.81 2.81
CA LEU A 299 -15.32 -13.78 1.35
C LEU A 299 -14.90 -15.14 0.80
N VAL A 300 -15.55 -15.58 -0.27
CA VAL A 300 -15.32 -16.89 -0.87
C VAL A 300 -14.99 -16.71 -2.34
N TYR A 301 -13.84 -17.26 -2.75
CA TYR A 301 -13.49 -17.46 -4.14
C TYR A 301 -13.49 -18.95 -4.46
N ARG A 302 -14.09 -19.35 -5.58
CA ARG A 302 -14.03 -20.73 -6.08
C ARG A 302 -13.25 -20.77 -7.39
N LYS A 303 -12.24 -21.63 -7.46
CA LYS A 303 -11.35 -21.80 -8.62
C LYS A 303 -12.15 -21.97 -9.90
N GLN A 304 -11.85 -21.16 -10.91
CA GLN A 304 -12.65 -21.10 -12.14
C GLN A 304 -12.10 -22.01 -13.25
N ARG A 305 -10.80 -22.31 -13.18
CA ARG A 305 -10.07 -23.13 -14.15
C ARG A 305 -9.44 -24.29 -13.39
N LEU A 306 -10.19 -25.40 -13.32
CA LEU A 306 -9.75 -26.63 -12.65
C LEU A 306 -8.49 -27.21 -13.28
N PHE A 307 -7.69 -27.93 -12.50
CA PHE A 307 -6.48 -28.56 -12.96
C PHE A 307 -6.19 -29.87 -12.21
N GLY A 308 -5.67 -30.88 -12.91
CA GLY A 308 -5.22 -32.13 -12.28
C GLY A 308 -6.31 -32.83 -11.47
N HIS A 309 -6.04 -33.08 -10.19
CA HIS A 309 -6.93 -33.83 -9.30
C HIS A 309 -8.29 -33.16 -9.08
N ASP A 310 -8.39 -31.84 -9.27
CA ASP A 310 -9.65 -31.10 -9.18
C ASP A 310 -10.77 -31.78 -9.99
N PHE A 311 -10.47 -32.31 -11.19
CA PHE A 311 -11.48 -32.88 -12.08
C PHE A 311 -12.22 -34.10 -11.50
N ALA A 312 -11.63 -34.76 -10.49
CA ALA A 312 -12.20 -35.96 -9.90
C ALA A 312 -13.29 -35.68 -8.85
N TRP A 313 -13.33 -34.46 -8.30
CA TRP A 313 -14.18 -34.14 -7.16
C TRP A 313 -14.78 -32.72 -7.15
N ALA A 314 -14.13 -31.74 -7.81
CA ALA A 314 -14.52 -30.34 -7.79
C ALA A 314 -15.37 -29.94 -9.01
N GLN A 315 -16.20 -28.92 -8.84
CA GLN A 315 -16.82 -28.20 -9.95
C GLN A 315 -16.14 -26.84 -10.19
N PRO A 316 -16.13 -26.33 -11.43
CA PRO A 316 -15.68 -24.97 -11.70
C PRO A 316 -16.51 -23.94 -10.93
N GLY A 317 -15.82 -22.95 -10.41
CA GLY A 317 -16.36 -21.92 -9.54
C GLY A 317 -16.58 -20.56 -10.18
N GLY A 318 -16.50 -19.53 -9.34
CA GLY A 318 -16.68 -18.13 -9.67
C GLY A 318 -16.28 -17.23 -8.50
N GLY A 319 -16.35 -15.92 -8.72
CA GLY A 319 -15.86 -14.89 -7.80
C GLY A 319 -14.80 -14.03 -8.49
N GLY A 320 -13.86 -13.49 -7.72
CA GLY A 320 -12.63 -12.90 -8.26
C GLY A 320 -12.42 -11.42 -7.97
N GLY A 321 -13.12 -10.87 -6.96
CA GLY A 321 -13.02 -9.45 -6.63
C GLY A 321 -13.39 -8.52 -7.81
N PRO A 322 -13.09 -7.21 -7.70
CA PRO A 322 -12.50 -6.55 -6.54
C PRO A 322 -13.48 -6.48 -5.35
N TRP A 323 -13.07 -7.00 -4.20
CA TRP A 323 -13.81 -6.82 -2.94
C TRP A 323 -13.21 -5.68 -2.12
N GLU A 324 -14.04 -4.81 -1.57
CA GLU A 324 -13.62 -3.75 -0.65
C GLU A 324 -13.26 -4.34 0.73
N THR A 325 -11.98 -4.27 1.10
CA THR A 325 -11.46 -4.82 2.37
C THR A 325 -10.71 -3.74 3.17
N PRO A 326 -10.37 -3.98 4.45
CA PRO A 326 -9.48 -3.10 5.21
C PRO A 326 -8.08 -2.95 4.60
N LEU A 327 -7.69 -3.85 3.68
CA LEU A 327 -6.44 -3.78 2.93
C LEU A 327 -6.55 -2.99 1.62
N GLY A 328 -7.75 -2.56 1.21
CA GLY A 328 -8.04 -2.02 -0.11
C GLY A 328 -8.87 -3.01 -0.93
N ARG A 329 -8.94 -2.81 -2.24
CA ARG A 329 -9.65 -3.72 -3.15
C ARG A 329 -8.82 -4.98 -3.36
N VAL A 330 -9.33 -6.12 -2.94
CA VAL A 330 -8.63 -7.40 -3.04
C VAL A 330 -9.31 -8.30 -4.06
N GLY A 331 -8.51 -8.92 -4.93
CA GLY A 331 -8.91 -9.98 -5.85
C GLY A 331 -8.27 -11.32 -5.45
N VAL A 332 -8.77 -12.41 -6.02
CA VAL A 332 -8.24 -13.76 -5.82
C VAL A 332 -8.24 -14.50 -7.15
N ALA A 333 -7.18 -15.27 -7.39
CA ALA A 333 -7.07 -16.29 -8.43
C ALA A 333 -6.36 -17.51 -7.82
N ILE A 334 -6.73 -18.74 -8.19
CA ILE A 334 -6.10 -19.93 -7.62
C ILE A 334 -5.28 -20.66 -8.69
N CYS A 335 -3.97 -20.80 -8.45
CA CYS A 335 -3.07 -21.67 -9.20
C CYS A 335 -3.24 -21.54 -10.73
N HIS A 336 -3.87 -22.52 -11.36
CA HIS A 336 -4.07 -22.60 -12.80
C HIS A 336 -4.90 -21.45 -13.40
N ASP A 337 -5.69 -20.74 -12.58
CA ASP A 337 -6.40 -19.52 -13.00
C ASP A 337 -5.45 -18.46 -13.58
N VAL A 338 -4.17 -18.43 -13.16
CA VAL A 338 -3.17 -17.45 -13.62
C VAL A 338 -2.97 -17.43 -15.13
N VAL A 339 -3.15 -18.57 -15.80
CA VAL A 339 -2.91 -18.74 -17.24
C VAL A 339 -3.94 -18.00 -18.08
N TYR A 340 -5.09 -17.65 -17.51
CA TYR A 340 -6.26 -17.20 -18.25
C TYR A 340 -6.45 -15.68 -18.13
N SER A 341 -6.36 -15.00 -19.28
CA SER A 341 -6.39 -13.54 -19.36
C SER A 341 -7.74 -12.93 -18.96
N ASP A 342 -8.83 -13.69 -19.01
CA ASP A 342 -10.14 -13.26 -18.50
C ASP A 342 -10.17 -13.16 -16.98
N ILE A 343 -9.42 -14.02 -16.25
CA ILE A 343 -9.24 -13.91 -14.81
C ILE A 343 -8.44 -12.65 -14.45
N ALA A 344 -7.35 -12.40 -15.18
CA ALA A 344 -6.57 -11.17 -15.02
C ALA A 344 -7.42 -9.92 -15.32
N ALA A 345 -8.27 -9.98 -16.35
CA ALA A 345 -9.19 -8.91 -16.70
C ALA A 345 -10.28 -8.70 -15.62
N ALA A 346 -10.81 -9.76 -15.02
CA ALA A 346 -11.78 -9.69 -13.93
C ALA A 346 -11.18 -9.06 -12.66
N SER A 347 -9.87 -9.22 -12.46
CA SER A 347 -9.12 -8.64 -11.33
C SER A 347 -8.79 -7.15 -11.52
N ARG A 348 -9.14 -6.54 -12.65
CA ARG A 348 -8.89 -5.11 -12.90
C ARG A 348 -9.57 -4.24 -11.85
N GLY A 349 -8.82 -3.26 -11.34
CA GLY A 349 -9.29 -2.41 -10.26
C GLY A 349 -8.99 -2.95 -8.85
N CYS A 350 -8.41 -4.15 -8.73
CA CYS A 350 -7.81 -4.56 -7.46
C CYS A 350 -6.58 -3.70 -7.13
N ASP A 351 -6.35 -3.52 -5.83
CA ASP A 351 -5.12 -2.97 -5.27
C ASP A 351 -4.11 -4.10 -4.99
N LEU A 352 -4.58 -5.32 -4.72
CA LEU A 352 -3.78 -6.52 -4.53
C LEU A 352 -4.57 -7.76 -5.00
N VAL A 353 -3.89 -8.71 -5.64
CA VAL A 353 -4.45 -10.05 -5.93
C VAL A 353 -3.75 -11.08 -5.06
N LEU A 354 -4.53 -11.96 -4.44
CA LEU A 354 -4.02 -13.08 -3.65
C LEU A 354 -4.07 -14.36 -4.48
N MET A 355 -2.98 -15.11 -4.48
CA MET A 355 -2.87 -16.35 -5.26
C MET A 355 -2.33 -17.51 -4.42
N PRO A 356 -3.23 -18.28 -3.80
CA PRO A 356 -2.93 -19.63 -3.32
C PRO A 356 -2.55 -20.52 -4.51
N THR A 357 -1.44 -21.25 -4.40
CA THR A 357 -1.00 -22.12 -5.49
C THR A 357 -0.31 -23.40 -5.00
N ASN A 358 -0.20 -24.37 -5.92
CA ASN A 358 0.53 -25.63 -5.82
C ASN A 358 1.31 -25.85 -7.13
N TRP A 359 2.28 -24.99 -7.43
CA TRP A 359 2.98 -25.04 -8.71
C TRP A 359 4.02 -26.16 -8.79
N ILE A 360 4.21 -26.67 -10.00
CA ILE A 360 5.12 -27.78 -10.30
C ILE A 360 6.20 -27.32 -11.29
N GLY A 361 7.40 -27.90 -11.16
CA GLY A 361 8.51 -27.71 -12.09
C GLY A 361 9.23 -26.36 -12.01
N ASP A 362 10.19 -26.16 -12.93
CA ASP A 362 11.13 -25.04 -12.89
C ASP A 362 10.72 -23.81 -13.72
N GLY A 363 9.71 -23.94 -14.59
CA GLY A 363 9.17 -22.84 -15.37
C GLY A 363 8.25 -21.98 -14.51
N GLY A 364 8.62 -20.72 -14.27
CA GLY A 364 7.84 -19.85 -13.42
C GLY A 364 6.67 -19.19 -14.17
N PRO A 365 5.62 -18.74 -13.46
CA PRO A 365 4.43 -18.14 -14.04
C PRO A 365 4.58 -16.64 -14.26
N GLU A 366 5.80 -16.10 -14.24
CA GLU A 366 6.07 -14.65 -14.32
C GLU A 366 5.45 -14.04 -15.59
N GLU A 367 5.47 -14.76 -16.72
CA GLU A 367 4.83 -14.33 -17.96
C GLU A 367 3.31 -14.16 -17.79
N TYR A 368 2.66 -15.09 -17.09
CA TYR A 368 1.22 -15.03 -16.85
C TYR A 368 0.86 -13.99 -15.78
N LEU A 369 1.70 -13.84 -14.76
CA LEU A 369 1.54 -12.83 -13.72
C LEU A 369 1.59 -11.41 -14.28
N ALA A 370 2.37 -11.18 -15.34
CA ALA A 370 2.44 -9.88 -16.02
C ALA A 370 1.09 -9.43 -16.64
N ALA A 371 0.12 -10.33 -16.81
CA ALA A 371 -1.23 -9.98 -17.27
C ALA A 371 -2.07 -9.24 -16.22
N PHE A 372 -1.70 -9.32 -14.93
CA PHE A 372 -2.42 -8.67 -13.85
C PHE A 372 -1.97 -7.21 -13.67
N GLU A 373 -2.93 -6.26 -13.66
CA GLU A 373 -2.63 -4.83 -13.45
C GLU A 373 -2.21 -4.51 -11.99
N ALA A 374 -2.61 -5.35 -11.04
CA ALA A 374 -2.31 -5.18 -9.62
C ALA A 374 -1.15 -6.09 -9.22
N PRO A 375 -0.39 -5.73 -8.17
CA PRO A 375 0.56 -6.65 -7.54
C PRO A 375 -0.13 -7.96 -7.16
N VAL A 376 0.59 -9.07 -7.32
CA VAL A 376 0.09 -10.41 -7.01
C VAL A 376 0.91 -11.00 -5.87
N LEU A 377 0.27 -11.25 -4.73
CA LEU A 377 0.86 -12.00 -3.61
C LEU A 377 0.60 -13.48 -3.84
N VAL A 378 1.66 -14.27 -3.93
CA VAL A 378 1.62 -15.70 -4.20
C VAL A 378 2.07 -16.45 -2.95
N ALA A 379 1.31 -17.47 -2.55
CA ALA A 379 1.77 -18.49 -1.61
C ALA A 379 1.71 -19.85 -2.28
N ASP A 380 2.89 -20.44 -2.48
CA ASP A 380 3.04 -21.78 -3.00
C ASP A 380 3.31 -22.76 -1.86
N ARG A 381 3.02 -24.04 -2.08
CA ARG A 381 3.39 -25.08 -1.12
C ARG A 381 4.84 -25.53 -1.32
N THR A 382 5.36 -26.25 -0.33
CA THR A 382 6.64 -26.94 -0.41
C THR A 382 6.47 -28.45 -0.33
N GLY A 383 7.57 -29.18 -0.51
CA GLY A 383 7.64 -30.63 -0.35
C GLY A 383 7.13 -31.40 -1.57
N ALA A 384 6.79 -32.66 -1.34
CA ALA A 384 6.29 -33.58 -2.35
C ALA A 384 4.99 -34.25 -1.89
N GLU A 385 4.09 -34.54 -2.83
CA GLU A 385 2.85 -35.27 -2.59
C GLU A 385 2.47 -36.05 -3.85
N ASP A 386 2.02 -37.30 -3.71
CA ASP A 386 1.65 -38.18 -4.83
C ASP A 386 2.71 -38.25 -5.96
N GLY A 387 3.99 -38.29 -5.57
CA GLY A 387 5.11 -38.33 -6.51
C GLY A 387 5.39 -37.02 -7.27
N ILE A 388 4.70 -35.93 -6.93
CA ILE A 388 4.87 -34.59 -7.48
C ILE A 388 5.71 -33.75 -6.53
N GLU A 389 6.78 -33.14 -7.03
CA GLU A 389 7.59 -32.14 -6.32
C GLU A 389 7.07 -30.73 -6.61
N PHE A 390 6.85 -29.93 -5.57
CA PHE A 390 6.31 -28.56 -5.70
C PHE A 390 7.41 -27.50 -5.68
N ALA A 391 7.17 -26.40 -6.39
CA ALA A 391 8.18 -25.41 -6.70
C ALA A 391 8.56 -24.49 -5.52
N GLY A 392 7.65 -24.25 -4.57
CA GLY A 392 7.89 -23.39 -3.40
C GLY A 392 8.12 -21.91 -3.74
N ARG A 393 7.49 -21.42 -4.82
CA ARG A 393 7.76 -20.09 -5.42
C ARG A 393 6.77 -19.01 -4.98
N GLY A 394 6.56 -18.87 -3.68
CA GLY A 394 5.84 -17.76 -3.10
C GLY A 394 6.61 -16.45 -3.21
N GLY A 395 5.89 -15.34 -3.33
CA GLY A 395 6.48 -14.01 -3.45
C GLY A 395 5.43 -12.93 -3.66
N LEU A 396 5.84 -11.67 -3.55
CA LEU A 396 5.06 -10.53 -4.04
C LEU A 396 5.61 -10.13 -5.40
N TYR A 397 4.78 -10.26 -6.44
CA TYR A 397 5.12 -9.92 -7.80
C TYR A 397 4.54 -8.54 -8.14
N GLU A 398 5.41 -7.54 -8.31
CA GLU A 398 5.06 -6.16 -8.62
C GLU A 398 6.03 -5.60 -9.68
N GLY A 399 5.54 -5.46 -10.92
CA GLY A 399 6.36 -5.00 -12.05
C GLY A 399 7.55 -5.91 -12.31
N GLU A 400 8.73 -5.32 -12.49
CA GLU A 400 9.99 -6.05 -12.73
C GLU A 400 10.73 -6.42 -11.43
N THR A 401 10.12 -6.19 -10.26
CA THR A 401 10.77 -6.48 -8.97
C THR A 401 10.96 -7.98 -8.81
N PRO A 402 12.19 -8.47 -8.56
CA PRO A 402 12.41 -9.89 -8.28
C PRO A 402 11.58 -10.32 -7.07
N PRO A 403 10.87 -11.45 -7.12
CA PRO A 403 10.09 -11.91 -5.99
C PRO A 403 11.00 -12.24 -4.80
N VAL A 404 10.52 -12.01 -3.58
CA VAL A 404 11.19 -12.47 -2.37
C VAL A 404 11.18 -14.00 -2.37
N THR A 405 12.35 -14.65 -2.40
CA THR A 405 12.45 -16.10 -2.26
C THR A 405 11.90 -16.52 -0.90
N CYS A 406 10.78 -17.25 -0.90
CA CYS A 406 10.16 -17.75 0.32
C CYS A 406 10.76 -19.11 0.71
N GLY A 407 11.09 -19.26 2.00
CA GLY A 407 11.43 -20.56 2.59
C GLY A 407 10.18 -21.30 3.10
N GLU A 408 10.39 -22.46 3.71
CA GLU A 408 9.34 -23.11 4.51
C GLU A 408 9.06 -22.29 5.78
N GLY A 409 7.78 -22.18 6.16
CA GLY A 409 7.29 -21.33 7.22
C GLY A 409 6.78 -19.97 6.73
N VAL A 410 6.82 -18.97 7.62
CA VAL A 410 6.31 -17.61 7.33
C VAL A 410 7.42 -16.72 6.80
N THR A 411 7.22 -16.18 5.60
CA THR A 411 8.04 -15.11 5.03
C THR A 411 7.25 -13.81 5.01
N LEU A 412 7.84 -12.72 5.51
CA LEU A 412 7.23 -11.39 5.43
C LEU A 412 7.72 -10.65 4.20
N THR A 413 6.80 -9.94 3.54
CA THR A 413 7.08 -8.98 2.47
C THR A 413 6.36 -7.67 2.75
N SER A 414 6.88 -6.57 2.21
CA SER A 414 6.26 -5.25 2.34
C SER A 414 5.59 -4.86 1.03
N TRP A 415 4.29 -4.58 1.09
CA TRP A 415 3.53 -4.04 -0.03
C TRP A 415 3.33 -2.54 0.13
N LYS A 416 3.67 -1.76 -0.91
CA LYS A 416 3.47 -0.30 -0.97
C LYS A 416 2.03 0.01 -1.37
N ARG A 417 1.14 0.02 -0.39
CA ARG A 417 -0.27 0.36 -0.60
C ARG A 417 -0.45 1.87 -0.77
N VAL A 418 -1.30 2.28 -1.70
CA VAL A 418 -1.68 3.70 -1.84
C VAL A 418 -2.44 4.17 -0.60
N ALA A 419 -2.00 5.29 -0.01
CA ALA A 419 -2.47 5.78 1.29
C ALA A 419 -3.29 7.09 1.22
N ILE A 420 -3.47 7.64 0.02
CA ILE A 420 -4.18 8.91 -0.24
C ILE A 420 -5.43 8.71 -1.09
#